data_AF-A0A2N2DZV2-F1
#
_entry.id   AF-A0A2N2DZV2-F1
#
_cell.length_a   1.000
_cell.length_b   1.000
_cell.length_c   1.000
_cell.angle_alpha   90.00
_cell.angle_beta   90.00
_cell.angle_gamma   90.00
#
_symmetry.space_group_name_H-M   'P 1'
#
loop_
_entity.id
_entity.type
_entity.pdbx_description
1 polymer ?
#
loop_
_entity_poly.entity_id
_entity_poly.type
_entity_poly.pdbx_seq_one_letter_code
_entity_poly.pdbx_strand_id
1 'polypeptide(L)'
;MPENFIKIRGARTHNLKNISLDLPRNQLIVVTGLSGSGKSSLAFDTIYAEGQRRYVESLSAYARQFVGLMDKADFDLIEGLSPAIAIDQRTVGNNPRSTVGTITEIYDYLRLLFARVGWPYCPHCGKRLKKTEKKGKGKKKNDNPYPYACPECSFVLPELEPRHFSFNSNYGACFHCGGLGTRTEIDPELVFNLKLSLLQGAIKPLSHANLTQNSALFTQLKELGDRYGFSLETPLSSLSAAQRAAILNGDKLWVGLNT
;
A
#
# COMPACT_ATOMS: atom_id res chain seq x y z
N MET A 1 25.19 41.15 -6.10
CA MET A 1 23.85 41.03 -5.50
C MET A 1 23.23 39.75 -6.05
N PRO A 2 22.50 38.93 -5.26
CA PRO A 2 21.79 37.80 -5.85
C PRO A 2 20.88 38.34 -6.95
N GLU A 3 20.85 37.68 -8.12
CA GLU A 3 19.95 38.11 -9.18
C GLU A 3 18.52 38.08 -8.67
N ASN A 4 17.85 39.23 -8.69
CA ASN A 4 16.48 39.38 -8.17
C ASN A 4 15.43 38.64 -9.02
N PHE A 5 15.81 38.16 -10.20
CA PHE A 5 14.92 37.52 -11.17
C PHE A 5 15.48 36.15 -11.59
N ILE A 6 14.58 35.20 -11.87
CA ILE A 6 14.87 34.03 -12.68
C ILE A 6 14.65 34.47 -14.12
N LYS A 7 15.74 34.57 -14.89
CA LYS A 7 15.68 35.00 -16.29
C LYS A 7 15.62 33.76 -17.17
N ILE A 8 14.62 33.68 -18.03
CA ILE A 8 14.45 32.60 -19.00
C ILE A 8 14.50 33.21 -20.38
N ARG A 9 15.34 32.67 -21.25
CA ARG A 9 15.50 33.12 -22.64
C ARG A 9 15.32 31.93 -23.58
N GLY A 10 14.44 32.14 -24.55
CA GLY A 10 14.20 31.22 -25.65
C GLY A 10 13.72 29.83 -25.25
N ALA A 11 12.85 29.69 -24.26
CA ALA A 11 12.29 28.39 -23.89
C ALA A 11 11.40 27.82 -25.00
N ARG A 12 11.69 26.59 -25.42
CA ARG A 12 11.09 25.88 -26.57
C ARG A 12 10.63 24.46 -26.25
N THR A 13 10.73 24.03 -24.99
CA THR A 13 10.27 22.70 -24.55
C THR A 13 8.81 22.44 -24.94
N HIS A 14 8.56 21.29 -25.57
CA HIS A 14 7.24 20.90 -26.11
C HIS A 14 6.63 21.93 -27.07
N ASN A 15 5.56 22.62 -26.66
CA ASN A 15 4.82 23.55 -27.50
C ASN A 15 5.13 25.03 -27.19
N LEU A 16 6.16 25.30 -26.38
CA LEU A 16 6.62 26.65 -26.10
C LEU A 16 7.22 27.31 -27.35
N LYS A 17 6.78 28.53 -27.66
CA LYS A 17 7.16 29.26 -28.88
C LYS A 17 8.30 30.23 -28.61
N ASN A 18 9.47 29.72 -28.22
CA ASN A 18 10.68 30.51 -27.96
C ASN A 18 10.46 31.66 -26.95
N ILE A 19 9.83 31.35 -25.82
CA ILE A 19 9.38 32.37 -24.87
C ILE A 19 10.54 32.87 -23.99
N SER A 20 10.52 34.16 -23.68
CA SER A 20 11.49 34.80 -22.79
C SER A 20 10.74 35.57 -21.70
N LEU A 21 11.13 35.38 -20.45
CA LEU A 21 10.48 35.99 -19.29
C LEU A 21 11.45 36.22 -18.13
N ASP A 22 11.14 37.21 -17.30
CA ASP A 22 11.86 37.51 -16.06
C ASP A 22 10.90 37.35 -14.88
N LEU A 23 11.16 36.34 -14.05
CA LEU A 23 10.31 35.98 -12.91
C LEU A 23 10.91 36.53 -11.61
N PRO A 24 10.19 37.32 -10.81
CA PRO A 24 10.73 37.84 -9.56
C PRO A 24 10.95 36.71 -8.56
N ARG A 25 12.14 36.64 -7.97
CA ARG A 25 12.44 35.65 -6.92
C ARG A 25 11.73 35.98 -5.62
N ASN A 26 11.57 34.97 -4.77
CA ASN A 26 10.95 35.08 -3.44
C ASN A 26 9.50 35.57 -3.48
N GLN A 27 8.80 35.32 -4.59
CA GLN A 27 7.39 35.62 -4.74
C GLN A 27 6.59 34.37 -5.09
N LEU A 28 5.30 34.39 -4.76
CA LEU A 28 4.35 33.40 -5.25
C LEU A 28 4.01 33.75 -6.71
N ILE A 29 4.62 33.04 -7.64
CA ILE A 29 4.36 33.18 -9.07
C ILE A 29 3.27 32.20 -9.48
N VAL A 30 2.21 32.70 -10.12
CA VAL A 30 1.11 31.90 -10.63
C VAL A 30 1.18 31.86 -12.16
N VAL A 31 1.32 30.67 -12.73
CA VAL A 31 1.27 30.44 -14.18
C VAL A 31 -0.16 30.03 -14.56
N THR A 32 -0.86 30.88 -15.31
CA THR A 32 -2.28 30.68 -15.69
C THR A 32 -2.48 30.71 -17.20
N GLY A 33 -3.60 30.17 -17.68
CA GLY A 33 -3.95 30.07 -19.10
C GLY A 33 -4.76 28.83 -19.47
N LEU A 34 -5.34 28.82 -20.67
CA LEU A 34 -6.17 27.73 -21.21
C LEU A 34 -5.46 26.37 -21.23
N SER A 35 -6.20 25.26 -21.19
CA SER A 35 -5.59 23.93 -21.36
C SER A 35 -4.78 23.85 -22.65
N GLY A 36 -3.60 23.22 -22.59
CA GLY A 36 -2.67 23.16 -23.73
C GLY A 36 -1.86 24.43 -23.99
N SER A 37 -1.99 25.51 -23.22
CA SER A 37 -1.24 26.76 -23.45
C SER A 37 0.27 26.69 -23.14
N GLY A 38 0.80 25.54 -22.71
CA GLY A 38 2.22 25.37 -22.37
C GLY A 38 2.59 25.66 -20.91
N LYS A 39 1.61 25.81 -20.00
CA LYS A 39 1.86 26.07 -18.56
C LYS A 39 2.76 25.01 -17.93
N SER A 40 2.40 23.73 -18.11
CA SER A 40 3.17 22.61 -17.57
C SER A 40 4.54 22.50 -18.22
N SER A 41 4.61 22.78 -19.53
CA SER A 41 5.87 22.80 -20.28
C SER A 41 6.83 23.87 -19.78
N LEU A 42 6.34 25.04 -19.37
CA LEU A 42 7.16 26.06 -18.75
C LEU A 42 7.52 25.70 -17.30
N ALA A 43 6.53 25.37 -16.47
CA ALA A 43 6.74 25.18 -15.03
C ALA A 43 7.50 23.88 -14.70
N PHE A 44 7.05 22.74 -15.23
CA PHE A 44 7.59 21.42 -14.92
C PHE A 44 8.69 21.01 -15.89
N ASP A 45 8.40 21.04 -17.19
CA ASP A 45 9.31 20.46 -18.19
C ASP A 45 10.49 21.39 -18.53
N THR A 46 10.44 22.66 -18.12
CA THR A 46 11.53 23.63 -18.32
C THR A 46 12.14 24.08 -16.99
N ILE A 47 11.42 24.85 -16.18
CA ILE A 47 11.96 25.47 -14.96
C ILE A 47 12.35 24.41 -13.92
N TYR A 48 11.43 23.51 -13.59
CA TYR A 48 11.71 22.45 -12.62
C TYR A 48 12.75 21.45 -13.13
N ALA A 49 12.61 20.97 -14.38
CA ALA A 49 13.55 20.04 -14.98
C ALA A 49 14.99 20.57 -14.95
N GLU A 50 15.20 21.83 -15.35
CA GLU A 50 16.53 22.46 -15.31
C GLU A 50 17.01 22.71 -13.87
N GLY A 51 16.12 23.11 -12.97
CA GLY A 51 16.45 23.34 -11.56
C GLY A 51 16.89 22.06 -10.86
N GLN A 52 16.23 20.94 -11.16
CA GLN A 52 16.60 19.62 -10.67
C GLN A 52 17.91 19.16 -11.30
N ARG A 53 18.08 19.30 -12.61
CA ARG A 53 19.29 18.92 -13.34
C ARG A 53 20.53 19.62 -12.78
N ARG A 54 20.51 20.95 -12.64
CA ARG A 54 21.63 21.74 -12.07
C ARG A 54 21.96 21.34 -10.63
N TYR A 55 20.95 21.04 -9.84
CA TYR A 55 21.15 20.56 -8.49
C TYR A 55 21.90 19.22 -8.47
N VAL A 56 21.47 18.25 -9.30
CA VAL A 56 22.14 16.95 -9.42
C VAL A 56 23.54 17.08 -9.99
N GLU A 57 23.78 18.01 -10.92
CA GLU A 57 25.12 18.31 -11.46
C GLU A 57 26.11 18.77 -10.39
N SER A 58 25.62 19.46 -9.35
CA SER A 58 26.43 19.91 -8.21
C SER A 58 26.77 18.80 -7.19
N LEU A 59 26.14 17.62 -7.30
CA LEU A 59 26.37 16.49 -6.41
C LEU A 59 27.66 15.72 -6.79
N SER A 60 27.81 14.51 -6.26
CA SER A 60 28.98 13.66 -6.46
C SER A 60 29.26 13.37 -7.94
N ALA A 61 30.51 13.04 -8.28
CA ALA A 61 30.88 12.62 -9.63
C ALA A 61 30.07 11.39 -10.11
N TYR A 62 29.65 10.52 -9.19
CA TYR A 62 28.75 9.40 -9.48
C TYR A 62 27.33 9.88 -9.83
N ALA A 63 26.77 10.82 -9.08
CA ALA A 63 25.45 11.39 -9.37
C ALA A 63 25.40 12.06 -10.76
N ARG A 64 26.51 12.68 -11.18
CA ARG A 64 26.65 13.26 -12.53
C ARG A 64 26.50 12.25 -13.66
N GLN A 65 26.77 10.96 -13.44
CA GLN A 65 26.54 9.93 -14.47
C GLN A 65 25.05 9.80 -14.82
N PHE A 66 24.16 10.07 -13.87
CA PHE A 66 22.71 9.98 -14.07
C PHE A 66 22.10 11.25 -14.68
N VAL A 67 22.80 12.38 -14.65
CA VAL A 67 22.34 13.64 -15.28
C VAL A 67 22.14 13.48 -16.78
N GLY A 68 23.01 12.70 -17.44
CA GLY A 68 22.90 12.45 -18.88
C GLY A 68 21.66 11.65 -19.30
N LEU A 69 21.02 10.96 -18.34
CA LEU A 69 19.77 10.22 -18.55
C LEU A 69 18.52 11.08 -18.29
N MET A 70 18.68 12.29 -17.75
CA MET A 70 17.57 13.19 -17.47
C MET A 70 17.19 13.97 -18.73
N ASP A 71 15.88 14.18 -18.91
CA ASP A 71 15.37 15.01 -19.99
C ASP A 71 15.96 16.42 -19.90
N LYS A 72 16.57 16.87 -21.00
CA LYS A 72 17.12 18.22 -21.11
C LYS A 72 16.04 19.12 -21.71
N ALA A 73 15.64 20.14 -20.95
CA ALA A 73 14.77 21.19 -21.47
C ALA A 73 15.44 21.97 -22.61
N ASP A 74 14.66 22.41 -23.60
CA ASP A 74 15.15 23.24 -24.71
C ASP A 74 14.96 24.72 -24.39
N PHE A 75 16.06 25.44 -24.23
CA PHE A 75 16.13 26.88 -23.96
C PHE A 75 17.49 27.44 -24.38
N ASP A 76 17.59 28.77 -24.54
CA ASP A 76 18.87 29.42 -24.84
C ASP A 76 19.67 29.72 -23.57
N LEU A 77 19.02 30.32 -22.58
CA LEU A 77 19.64 30.66 -21.30
C LEU A 77 18.62 30.67 -20.18
N ILE A 78 18.99 30.10 -19.03
CA ILE A 78 18.28 30.29 -17.77
C ILE A 78 19.28 30.72 -16.69
N GLU A 79 19.05 31.86 -16.05
CA GLU A 79 19.87 32.41 -14.96
C GLU A 79 19.02 32.64 -13.69
N GLY A 80 19.68 32.74 -12.54
CA GLY A 80 19.01 32.97 -11.26
C GLY A 80 18.18 31.79 -10.72
N LEU A 81 18.23 30.61 -11.35
CA LEU A 81 17.45 29.45 -10.96
C LEU A 81 17.98 28.80 -9.66
N SER A 82 17.07 28.46 -8.75
CA SER A 82 17.38 27.74 -7.50
C SER A 82 17.16 26.24 -7.70
N PRO A 83 17.71 25.37 -6.83
CA PRO A 83 17.28 23.98 -6.75
C PRO A 83 15.75 23.92 -6.67
N ALA A 84 15.14 23.16 -7.58
CA ALA A 84 13.69 23.12 -7.74
C ALA A 84 13.12 21.82 -7.19
N ILE A 85 11.95 21.90 -6.56
CA ILE A 85 11.16 20.76 -6.08
C ILE A 85 9.78 20.87 -6.73
N ALA A 86 9.35 19.82 -7.42
CA ALA A 86 7.99 19.72 -7.94
C ALA A 86 7.10 19.07 -6.87
N ILE A 87 5.96 19.71 -6.62
CA ILE A 87 4.86 19.11 -5.89
C ILE A 87 3.72 19.01 -6.89
N ASP A 88 3.57 17.82 -7.48
CA ASP A 88 2.49 17.52 -8.40
C ASP A 88 1.47 16.57 -7.77
N GLN A 89 0.37 16.35 -8.48
CA GLN A 89 -0.66 15.38 -8.09
C GLN A 89 -0.36 13.99 -8.68
N ARG A 90 0.91 13.58 -8.81
CA ARG A 90 1.19 12.18 -9.18
C ARG A 90 0.64 11.27 -8.09
N THR A 91 -0.12 10.26 -8.50
CA THR A 91 -0.64 9.25 -7.58
C THR A 91 0.53 8.61 -6.85
N VAL A 92 0.52 8.74 -5.52
CA VAL A 92 1.43 7.99 -4.65
C VAL A 92 1.20 6.52 -4.98
N GLY A 93 2.26 5.80 -5.35
CA GLY A 93 2.15 4.43 -5.85
C GLY A 93 1.31 3.54 -4.92
N ASN A 94 0.53 2.63 -5.50
CA ASN A 94 -0.40 1.74 -4.80
C ASN A 94 0.33 0.60 -4.07
N ASN A 95 1.33 0.92 -3.24
CA ASN A 95 1.95 -0.09 -2.38
C ASN A 95 1.04 -0.30 -1.15
N PRO A 96 0.45 -1.49 -0.95
CA PRO A 96 -0.47 -1.76 0.16
C PRO A 96 0.17 -1.62 1.55
N ARG A 97 1.50 -1.58 1.61
CA ARG A 97 2.30 -1.36 2.83
C ARG A 97 2.71 0.10 3.05
N SER A 98 2.35 0.99 2.14
CA SER A 98 2.55 2.43 2.32
C SER A 98 1.31 3.03 2.96
N THR A 99 1.50 3.63 4.14
CA THR A 99 0.45 4.36 4.86
C THR A 99 0.84 5.82 5.00
N VAL A 100 -0.09 6.67 5.44
CA VAL A 100 0.21 8.07 5.78
C VAL A 100 1.38 8.15 6.77
N GLY A 101 1.41 7.27 7.77
CA GLY A 101 2.47 7.24 8.78
C GLY A 101 3.85 6.90 8.22
N THR A 102 3.94 6.03 7.20
CA THR A 102 5.23 5.70 6.57
C THR A 102 5.68 6.79 5.60
N ILE A 103 4.75 7.42 4.86
CA ILE A 103 5.08 8.49 3.90
C ILE A 103 5.55 9.76 4.62
N THR A 104 4.96 10.07 5.76
CA THR A 104 5.30 11.24 6.57
C THR A 104 6.44 10.98 7.56
N GLU A 105 7.00 9.76 7.59
CA GLU A 105 7.97 9.27 8.56
C GLU A 105 7.52 9.33 10.04
N ILE A 106 6.30 9.78 10.34
CA ILE A 106 5.74 9.81 11.71
C ILE A 106 5.79 8.40 12.33
N TYR A 107 5.49 7.38 11.54
CA TYR A 107 5.57 5.99 11.98
C TYR A 107 6.99 5.60 12.43
N ASP A 108 8.03 6.15 11.78
CA ASP A 108 9.42 5.84 12.11
C ASP A 108 9.79 6.38 13.48
N TYR A 109 9.33 7.58 13.81
CA TYR A 109 9.44 8.16 15.15
C TYR A 109 8.63 7.38 16.18
N LEU A 110 7.41 6.94 15.84
CA LEU A 110 6.62 6.12 16.74
C LEU A 110 7.33 4.80 17.07
N ARG A 111 7.92 4.11 16.09
CA ARG A 111 8.70 2.88 16.33
C ARG A 111 9.84 3.11 17.32
N LEU A 112 10.57 4.22 17.18
CA LEU A 112 11.64 4.59 18.10
C LEU A 112 11.09 4.89 19.50
N LEU A 113 9.98 5.62 19.58
CA LEU A 113 9.32 5.95 20.85
C LEU A 113 8.87 4.67 21.57
N PHE A 114 8.08 3.82 20.93
CA PHE A 114 7.57 2.59 21.53
C PHE A 114 8.69 1.61 21.92
N ALA A 115 9.76 1.50 21.14
CA ALA A 115 10.90 0.67 21.50
C ALA A 115 11.65 1.16 22.75
N ARG A 116 11.74 2.48 22.96
CA ARG A 116 12.52 3.06 24.06
C ARG A 116 11.74 3.25 25.35
N VAL A 117 10.48 3.66 25.27
CA VAL A 117 9.69 4.03 26.45
C VAL A 117 8.43 3.18 26.64
N GLY A 118 8.08 2.34 25.65
CA GLY A 118 6.91 1.47 25.73
C GLY A 118 7.05 0.41 26.82
N TRP A 119 5.96 0.15 27.53
CA TRP A 119 5.88 -0.97 28.46
C TRP A 119 5.26 -2.18 27.74
N PRO A 120 5.98 -3.30 27.61
CA PRO A 120 5.41 -4.49 27.00
C PRO A 120 4.44 -5.20 27.95
N TYR A 121 3.40 -5.77 27.38
CA TYR A 121 2.37 -6.55 28.07
C TYR A 121 2.25 -7.95 27.47
N CYS A 122 1.88 -8.92 28.30
CA CYS A 122 1.63 -10.29 27.85
C CYS A 122 0.31 -10.35 27.05
N PRO A 123 0.29 -10.92 25.83
CA PRO A 123 -0.94 -11.04 25.05
C PRO A 123 -1.95 -12.05 25.63
N HIS A 124 -1.49 -12.99 26.47
CA HIS A 124 -2.36 -14.03 27.03
C HIS A 124 -3.09 -13.60 28.32
N CYS A 125 -2.41 -12.86 29.21
CA CYS A 125 -2.95 -12.48 30.52
C CYS A 125 -3.03 -10.95 30.75
N GLY A 126 -2.52 -10.14 29.82
CA GLY A 126 -2.57 -8.68 29.91
C GLY A 126 -1.63 -8.04 30.95
N LYS A 127 -0.84 -8.83 31.70
CA LYS A 127 0.10 -8.28 32.69
C LYS A 127 1.35 -7.69 32.06
N ARG A 128 1.87 -6.63 32.69
CA ARG A 128 3.12 -5.98 32.29
C ARG A 128 4.29 -6.97 32.42
N LEU A 129 5.08 -7.11 31.37
CA LEU A 129 6.29 -7.94 31.41
C LEU A 129 7.35 -7.27 32.26
N LYS A 130 8.05 -8.06 33.07
CA LYS A 130 9.18 -7.58 33.87
C LYS A 130 10.46 -7.85 33.12
N LYS A 131 11.36 -6.86 33.10
CA LYS A 131 12.71 -7.06 32.61
C LYS A 131 13.50 -7.81 33.67
N THR A 132 14.04 -8.97 33.32
CA THR A 132 14.92 -9.75 34.18
C THR A 132 16.26 -9.04 34.31
N GLU A 133 16.65 -8.71 35.53
CA GLU A 133 17.96 -8.11 35.79
C GLU A 133 19.06 -9.18 35.73
N LYS A 134 20.18 -8.85 35.10
CA LYS A 134 21.38 -9.69 35.11
C LYS A 134 22.01 -9.70 36.51
N LYS A 135 21.77 -10.75 37.31
CA LYS A 135 22.64 -11.08 38.45
C LYS A 135 23.84 -11.90 37.94
N GLY A 136 24.96 -11.24 37.68
CA GLY A 136 26.22 -11.92 37.37
C GLY A 136 27.38 -10.97 37.05
N LYS A 137 28.28 -10.79 38.01
CA LYS A 137 29.60 -10.16 37.78
C LYS A 137 30.35 -10.99 36.73
N GLY A 138 30.65 -10.41 35.56
CA GLY A 138 31.61 -10.97 34.60
C GLY A 138 31.07 -11.60 33.30
N LYS A 139 29.76 -11.60 33.01
CA LYS A 139 29.23 -12.09 31.72
C LYS A 139 28.92 -10.93 30.75
N LYS A 140 29.22 -11.12 29.46
CA LYS A 140 29.03 -10.12 28.39
C LYS A 140 27.57 -9.60 28.37
N LYS A 141 27.37 -8.35 27.96
CA LYS A 141 26.07 -7.67 27.96
C LYS A 141 24.95 -8.36 27.14
N ASN A 142 25.21 -9.44 26.39
CA ASN A 142 24.27 -9.99 25.40
C ASN A 142 23.72 -11.42 25.64
N ASP A 143 23.94 -12.06 26.80
CA ASP A 143 23.65 -13.51 26.90
C ASP A 143 22.18 -13.94 27.15
N ASN A 144 21.22 -13.03 27.38
CA ASN A 144 19.80 -13.40 27.47
C ASN A 144 19.03 -12.83 26.26
N PRO A 145 18.66 -13.66 25.27
CA PRO A 145 17.89 -13.21 24.12
C PRO A 145 16.46 -12.79 24.48
N TYR A 146 15.94 -13.17 25.66
CA TYR A 146 14.57 -12.89 26.13
C TYR A 146 14.57 -12.21 27.50
N PRO A 147 14.91 -10.91 27.57
CA PRO A 147 15.01 -10.20 28.84
C PRO A 147 13.66 -9.90 29.47
N TYR A 148 12.56 -9.88 28.71
CA TYR A 148 11.22 -9.63 29.24
C TYR A 148 10.46 -10.93 29.48
N ALA A 149 9.95 -11.13 30.70
CA ALA A 149 9.17 -12.30 31.07
C ALA A 149 7.86 -11.92 31.75
N CYS A 150 6.81 -12.69 31.47
CA CYS A 150 5.53 -12.56 32.14
C CYS A 150 5.61 -13.15 33.57
N PRO A 151 5.04 -12.49 34.59
CA PRO A 151 5.05 -13.03 35.96
C PRO A 151 4.06 -14.18 36.20
N GLU A 152 3.10 -14.42 35.29
CA GLU A 152 2.02 -15.40 35.49
C GLU A 152 1.99 -16.56 34.51
N CYS A 153 2.69 -16.42 33.38
CA CYS A 153 2.75 -17.48 32.38
C CYS A 153 4.14 -17.52 31.75
N SER A 154 4.37 -18.53 30.92
CA SER A 154 5.68 -18.75 30.28
C SER A 154 5.96 -17.84 29.09
N PHE A 155 5.19 -16.77 28.88
CA PHE A 155 5.41 -15.84 27.78
C PHE A 155 6.65 -14.98 28.03
N VAL A 156 7.53 -14.92 27.03
CA VAL A 156 8.77 -14.16 27.04
C VAL A 156 8.91 -13.36 25.76
N LEU A 157 9.65 -12.26 25.80
CA LEU A 157 9.85 -11.36 24.67
C LEU A 157 11.33 -10.96 24.56
N PRO A 158 11.87 -10.86 23.32
CA PRO A 158 13.23 -10.38 23.10
C PRO A 158 13.39 -8.89 23.43
N GLU A 159 14.62 -8.39 23.37
CA GLU A 159 14.89 -6.95 23.51
C GLU A 159 14.13 -6.17 22.42
N LEU A 160 13.34 -5.19 22.85
CA LEU A 160 12.49 -4.40 21.97
C LEU A 160 13.31 -3.40 21.16
N GLU A 161 13.59 -3.76 19.92
CA GLU A 161 14.12 -2.84 18.90
C GLU A 161 13.02 -2.20 18.04
N PRO A 162 13.25 -1.01 17.44
CA PRO A 162 12.28 -0.33 16.57
C PRO A 162 11.72 -1.19 15.43
N ARG A 163 12.51 -2.14 14.90
CA ARG A 163 12.07 -3.06 13.83
C ARG A 163 10.92 -3.98 14.23
N HIS A 164 10.75 -4.30 15.52
CA HIS A 164 9.62 -5.10 16.01
C HIS A 164 8.30 -4.34 15.93
N PHE A 165 8.36 -3.01 15.88
CA PHE A 165 7.19 -2.16 15.71
C PHE A 165 6.91 -1.85 14.25
N SER A 166 7.64 -2.47 13.30
CA SER A 166 7.50 -2.28 11.86
C SER A 166 6.68 -3.39 11.22
N PHE A 167 5.47 -3.09 10.72
CA PHE A 167 4.67 -4.06 9.96
C PHE A 167 5.29 -4.41 8.59
N ASN A 168 6.30 -3.64 8.15
CA ASN A 168 7.10 -3.92 6.94
C ASN A 168 8.28 -4.86 7.19
N SER A 169 8.51 -5.28 8.44
CA SER A 169 9.58 -6.19 8.80
C SER A 169 9.02 -7.51 9.28
N ASN A 170 9.64 -8.65 8.92
CA ASN A 170 9.23 -9.97 9.42
C ASN A 170 9.23 -10.06 10.96
N TYR A 171 9.96 -9.19 11.65
CA TYR A 171 10.00 -9.11 13.12
C TYR A 171 8.75 -8.47 13.75
N GLY A 172 8.05 -7.60 13.02
CA GLY A 172 6.89 -6.86 13.52
C GLY A 172 5.61 -7.05 12.70
N ALA A 173 5.71 -7.67 11.53
CA ALA A 173 4.60 -7.99 10.67
C ALA A 173 3.71 -9.07 11.30
N CYS A 174 2.40 -8.87 11.22
CA CYS A 174 1.43 -9.89 11.61
C CYS A 174 1.63 -11.15 10.74
N PHE A 175 1.79 -12.32 11.38
CA PHE A 175 2.00 -13.61 10.70
C PHE A 175 0.83 -13.98 9.76
N HIS A 176 -0.38 -13.55 10.10
CA HIS A 176 -1.60 -13.90 9.37
C HIS A 176 -1.78 -13.15 8.04
N CYS A 177 -1.32 -11.90 7.95
CA CYS A 177 -1.46 -11.07 6.74
C CYS A 177 -0.12 -10.57 6.20
N GLY A 178 1.00 -11.02 6.77
CA GLY A 178 2.34 -10.53 6.42
C GLY A 178 2.49 -9.01 6.59
N GLY A 179 1.75 -8.40 7.53
CA GLY A 179 1.77 -6.94 7.75
C GLY A 179 0.99 -6.11 6.73
N LEU A 180 0.19 -6.72 5.85
CA LEU A 180 -0.71 -6.00 4.95
C LEU A 180 -1.91 -5.37 5.67
N GLY A 181 -2.32 -5.95 6.81
CA GLY A 181 -3.52 -5.53 7.54
C GLY A 181 -4.84 -5.98 6.90
N THR A 182 -4.79 -6.59 5.71
CA THR A 182 -5.96 -7.09 4.98
C THR A 182 -5.76 -8.54 4.54
N ARG A 183 -6.87 -9.22 4.24
CA ARG A 183 -6.92 -10.54 3.62
C ARG A 183 -7.97 -10.49 2.52
N THR A 184 -7.67 -11.09 1.39
CA THR A 184 -8.65 -11.26 0.32
C THR A 184 -9.44 -12.52 0.61
N GLU A 185 -10.72 -12.36 0.89
CA GLU A 185 -11.66 -13.44 1.15
C GLU A 185 -12.85 -13.31 0.20
N ILE A 186 -13.53 -14.42 -0.06
CA ILE A 186 -14.73 -14.43 -0.88
C ILE A 186 -15.89 -13.92 -0.02
N ASP A 187 -16.55 -12.85 -0.47
CA ASP A 187 -17.78 -12.38 0.14
C ASP A 187 -18.96 -13.25 -0.31
N PRO A 188 -19.58 -14.04 0.59
CA PRO A 188 -20.71 -14.91 0.27
C PRO A 188 -21.90 -14.18 -0.38
N GLU A 189 -22.11 -12.92 0.00
CA GLU A 189 -23.24 -12.13 -0.50
C GLU A 189 -23.00 -11.66 -1.94
N LEU A 190 -21.74 -11.46 -2.32
CA LEU A 190 -21.39 -11.13 -3.70
C LEU A 190 -21.41 -12.35 -4.62
N VAL A 191 -21.20 -13.56 -4.10
CA VAL A 191 -21.25 -14.82 -4.87
C VAL A 191 -22.67 -15.14 -5.33
N PHE A 192 -23.68 -14.88 -4.50
CA PHE A 192 -25.05 -15.25 -4.78
C PHE A 192 -25.91 -14.11 -5.35
N ASN A 193 -26.83 -14.46 -6.23
CA ASN A 193 -28.01 -13.67 -6.53
C ASN A 193 -29.21 -14.33 -5.86
N LEU A 194 -29.65 -13.76 -4.72
CA LEU A 194 -30.71 -14.35 -3.90
C LEU A 194 -32.06 -14.45 -4.63
N LYS A 195 -32.28 -13.66 -5.69
CA LYS A 195 -33.56 -13.64 -6.43
C LYS A 195 -33.69 -14.78 -7.43
N LEU A 196 -32.58 -15.41 -7.82
CA LEU A 196 -32.54 -16.46 -8.81
C LEU A 196 -32.43 -17.83 -8.14
N SER A 197 -32.85 -18.86 -8.87
CA SER A 197 -32.55 -20.25 -8.52
C SER A 197 -31.19 -20.70 -9.05
N LEU A 198 -30.68 -21.84 -8.60
CA LEU A 198 -29.39 -22.35 -9.05
C LEU A 198 -29.38 -22.59 -10.57
N LEU A 199 -30.48 -23.09 -11.14
CA LEU A 199 -30.62 -23.28 -12.60
C LEU A 199 -30.71 -21.98 -13.39
N GLN A 200 -31.16 -20.89 -12.75
CA GLN A 200 -31.21 -19.56 -13.35
C GLN A 200 -29.87 -18.80 -13.24
N GLY A 201 -28.82 -19.43 -12.72
CA GLY A 201 -27.50 -18.80 -12.56
C GLY A 201 -27.37 -17.97 -11.28
N ALA A 202 -27.99 -18.41 -10.18
CA ALA A 202 -27.87 -17.71 -8.90
C ALA A 202 -26.44 -17.65 -8.33
N ILE A 203 -25.52 -18.50 -8.79
CA ILE A 203 -24.10 -18.43 -8.44
C ILE A 203 -23.39 -17.60 -9.51
N LYS A 204 -23.03 -16.34 -9.21
CA LYS A 204 -22.50 -15.40 -10.23
C LYS A 204 -21.24 -15.91 -10.94
N PRO A 205 -20.22 -16.49 -10.27
CA PRO A 205 -19.06 -17.05 -10.97
C PRO A 205 -19.41 -18.20 -11.93
N LEU A 206 -20.54 -18.87 -11.70
CA LEU A 206 -21.02 -20.00 -12.50
C LEU A 206 -22.26 -19.64 -13.35
N SER A 207 -22.61 -18.36 -13.48
CA SER A 207 -23.85 -17.95 -14.17
C SER A 207 -23.84 -18.30 -15.66
N HIS A 208 -22.66 -18.47 -16.25
CA HIS A 208 -22.45 -18.89 -17.63
C HIS A 208 -22.14 -20.40 -17.76
N ALA A 209 -22.10 -21.13 -16.65
CA ALA A 209 -21.90 -22.57 -16.70
C ALA A 209 -23.15 -23.24 -17.27
N ASN A 210 -22.97 -24.11 -18.26
CA ASN A 210 -24.06 -24.90 -18.82
C ASN A 210 -24.49 -25.98 -17.83
N LEU A 211 -25.43 -25.64 -16.94
CA LEU A 211 -26.09 -26.56 -16.00
C LEU A 211 -27.13 -27.45 -16.71
N THR A 212 -26.72 -28.12 -17.78
CA THR A 212 -27.56 -29.13 -18.42
C THR A 212 -27.57 -30.41 -17.58
N GLN A 213 -28.60 -31.24 -17.73
CA GLN A 213 -28.76 -32.47 -16.95
C GLN A 213 -27.59 -33.47 -17.10
N ASN A 214 -26.79 -33.33 -18.16
CA ASN A 214 -25.60 -34.16 -18.42
C ASN A 214 -24.31 -33.56 -17.83
N SER A 215 -24.35 -32.39 -17.21
CA SER A 215 -23.17 -31.76 -16.62
C SER A 215 -22.87 -32.33 -15.23
N ALA A 216 -21.59 -32.62 -14.97
CA ALA A 216 -21.16 -33.13 -13.67
C ALA A 216 -21.53 -32.19 -12.51
N LEU A 217 -21.47 -30.88 -12.75
CA LEU A 217 -21.81 -29.85 -11.79
C LEU A 217 -23.32 -29.87 -11.46
N PHE A 218 -24.19 -30.10 -12.45
CA PHE A 218 -25.62 -30.29 -12.20
C PHE A 218 -25.87 -31.53 -11.33
N THR A 219 -25.24 -32.67 -11.64
CA THR A 219 -25.39 -33.90 -10.85
C THR A 219 -24.96 -33.67 -9.40
N GLN A 220 -23.80 -33.03 -9.18
CA GLN A 220 -23.29 -32.74 -7.85
C GLN A 220 -24.20 -31.78 -7.05
N LEU A 221 -24.69 -30.71 -7.68
CA LEU A 221 -25.63 -29.79 -7.02
C LEU A 221 -26.97 -30.46 -6.73
N LYS A 222 -27.45 -31.33 -7.62
CA LYS A 222 -28.67 -32.10 -7.41
C LYS A 222 -28.53 -33.03 -6.21
N GLU A 223 -27.44 -33.79 -6.13
CA GLU A 223 -27.16 -34.65 -4.99
C GLU A 223 -27.02 -33.83 -3.69
N LEU A 224 -26.44 -32.63 -3.74
CA LEU A 224 -26.41 -31.71 -2.60
C LEU A 224 -27.83 -31.27 -2.19
N GLY A 225 -28.66 -30.91 -3.17
CA GLY A 225 -30.07 -30.56 -2.97
C GLY A 225 -30.86 -31.69 -2.33
N ASP A 226 -30.68 -32.93 -2.79
CA ASP A 226 -31.34 -34.12 -2.26
C ASP A 226 -30.92 -34.39 -0.80
N ARG A 227 -29.64 -34.18 -0.45
CA ARG A 227 -29.13 -34.35 0.92
C ARG A 227 -29.65 -33.29 1.90
N TYR A 228 -29.72 -32.03 1.46
CA TYR A 228 -30.08 -30.88 2.30
C TYR A 228 -31.54 -30.44 2.13
N GLY A 229 -32.33 -31.19 1.36
CA GLY A 229 -33.78 -30.99 1.18
C GLY A 229 -34.14 -29.69 0.46
N PHE A 230 -33.45 -29.33 -0.63
CA PHE A 230 -33.82 -28.18 -1.46
C PHE A 230 -33.80 -28.50 -2.95
N SER A 231 -34.66 -27.82 -3.72
CA SER A 231 -34.69 -27.93 -5.18
C SER A 231 -33.81 -26.87 -5.84
N LEU A 232 -33.15 -27.25 -6.95
CA LEU A 232 -32.34 -26.35 -7.77
C LEU A 232 -33.14 -25.25 -8.47
N GLU A 233 -34.46 -25.40 -8.56
CA GLU A 233 -35.40 -24.43 -9.12
C GLU A 233 -35.89 -23.40 -8.10
N THR A 234 -35.65 -23.64 -6.82
CA THR A 234 -36.07 -22.72 -5.76
C THR A 234 -35.16 -21.50 -5.72
N PRO A 235 -35.70 -20.27 -5.66
CA PRO A 235 -34.89 -19.07 -5.45
C PRO A 235 -34.06 -19.16 -4.18
N LEU A 236 -32.79 -18.73 -4.22
CA LEU A 236 -31.90 -18.80 -3.07
C LEU A 236 -32.40 -18.01 -1.85
N SER A 237 -33.23 -16.98 -2.04
CA SER A 237 -33.87 -16.23 -0.96
C SER A 237 -34.79 -17.10 -0.09
N SER A 238 -35.34 -18.16 -0.65
CA SER A 238 -36.24 -19.08 0.04
C SER A 238 -35.49 -20.22 0.76
N LEU A 239 -34.17 -20.32 0.55
CA LEU A 239 -33.34 -21.30 1.23
C LEU A 239 -32.88 -20.80 2.61
N SER A 240 -32.82 -21.73 3.56
CA SER A 240 -32.28 -21.47 4.89
C SER A 240 -30.80 -21.08 4.84
N ALA A 241 -30.31 -20.43 5.89
CA ALA A 241 -28.89 -20.08 6.00
C ALA A 241 -27.98 -21.32 5.95
N ALA A 242 -28.41 -22.44 6.53
CA ALA A 242 -27.68 -23.71 6.49
C ALA A 242 -27.57 -24.29 5.08
N GLN A 243 -28.66 -24.24 4.29
CA GLN A 243 -28.65 -24.70 2.90
C GLN A 243 -27.76 -23.83 2.01
N ARG A 244 -27.81 -22.50 2.18
CA ARG A 244 -26.89 -21.57 1.48
C ARG A 244 -25.43 -21.79 1.88
N ALA A 245 -25.17 -22.05 3.16
CA ALA A 245 -23.84 -22.37 3.65
C ALA A 245 -23.31 -23.70 3.09
N ALA A 246 -24.16 -24.72 2.91
CA ALA A 246 -23.79 -25.98 2.28
C ALA A 246 -23.38 -25.81 0.81
N ILE A 247 -24.07 -24.93 0.06
CA ILE A 247 -23.70 -24.59 -1.33
C ILE A 247 -22.33 -23.91 -1.36
N LEU A 248 -22.08 -22.96 -0.45
CA LEU A 248 -20.84 -22.17 -0.44
C LEU A 248 -19.63 -22.92 0.12
N ASN A 249 -19.78 -23.60 1.25
CA ASN A 249 -18.67 -24.17 2.01
C ASN A 249 -18.46 -25.66 1.74
N GLY A 250 -19.38 -26.32 1.02
CA GLY A 250 -19.25 -27.74 0.77
C GLY A 250 -19.79 -28.63 1.87
N ASP A 251 -19.73 -29.92 1.62
CA ASP A 251 -19.88 -31.01 2.57
C ASP A 251 -18.82 -32.10 2.28
N LYS A 252 -19.00 -33.33 2.78
CA LYS A 252 -18.04 -34.43 2.53
C LYS A 252 -17.93 -34.86 1.06
N LEU A 253 -18.92 -34.54 0.22
CA LEU A 253 -19.05 -34.99 -1.16
C LEU A 253 -19.06 -33.82 -2.17
N TRP A 254 -19.41 -32.61 -1.72
CA TRP A 254 -19.36 -31.36 -2.47
C TRP A 254 -18.23 -30.49 -1.93
N VAL A 255 -17.30 -30.09 -2.79
CA VAL A 255 -16.10 -29.34 -2.38
C VAL A 255 -16.43 -27.93 -1.88
N GLY A 256 -17.60 -27.38 -2.25
CA GLY A 256 -17.94 -25.98 -1.97
C GLY A 256 -17.38 -25.03 -3.03
N LEU A 257 -17.74 -23.75 -2.90
CA LEU A 257 -17.27 -22.65 -3.75
C LEU A 257 -16.15 -21.82 -3.07
N ASN A 258 -15.91 -22.04 -1.78
CA ASN A 258 -14.98 -21.27 -0.95
C ASN A 258 -13.64 -21.98 -0.66
N THR A 259 -13.18 -22.85 -1.58
CA THR A 259 -11.92 -23.60 -1.47
C THR A 259 -10.76 -22.94 -2.18
#